data_AF-W7MST8-F1
#
_entry.id   AF-W7MST8-F1
#
_cell.length_a   1.000
_cell.length_b   1.000
_cell.length_c   1.000
_cell.angle_alpha   90.00
_cell.angle_beta   90.00
_cell.angle_gamma   90.00
#
_symmetry.space_group_name_H-M   'P 1'
#
loop_
_entity.id
_entity.type
_entity.pdbx_description
1 polymer ?
#
loop_
_entity_poly.entity_id
_entity_poly.type
_entity_poly.pdbx_seq_one_letter_code
_entity_poly.pdbx_strand_id
1 'polypeptide(L)'
;MPYTVKVRVYQTNQNAYFHIVEKACWHYTDGCEWNEQNGVLSLYMGDSGTAGLLRFKNEEGKEAFSVAVGVHMYKPWIDIITGLADHITGAQSLPEY
;
A
#
# COMPACT_ATOMS: atom_id res chain seq x y z
N MET A 1 3.33 12.25 16.53
CA MET A 1 3.61 13.30 15.51
C MET A 1 3.22 12.72 14.16
N PRO A 2 2.41 13.40 13.33
CA PRO A 2 1.91 12.79 12.10
C PRO A 2 3.02 12.58 11.08
N TYR A 3 2.90 11.50 10.31
CA TYR A 3 3.80 11.15 9.21
C TYR A 3 3.04 11.16 7.88
N THR A 4 3.74 11.44 6.79
CA THR A 4 3.18 11.28 5.45
C THR A 4 4.20 10.64 4.52
N VAL A 5 3.81 9.52 3.90
CA VAL A 5 4.62 8.84 2.87
C VAL A 5 4.00 9.12 1.51
N LYS A 6 4.79 9.64 0.57
CA LYS A 6 4.37 9.90 -0.81
C LYS A 6 4.85 8.78 -1.72
N VAL A 7 3.94 8.21 -2.50
CA VAL A 7 4.20 7.11 -3.43
C VAL A 7 3.94 7.57 -4.86
N ARG A 8 4.88 7.29 -5.76
CA ARG A 8 4.74 7.47 -7.20
C ARG A 8 4.93 6.11 -7.86
N VAL A 9 3.98 5.72 -8.70
CA VAL A 9 4.00 4.44 -9.40
C VAL A 9 4.61 4.65 -10.79
N TYR A 10 5.67 3.92 -11.08
CA TYR A 10 6.31 3.89 -12.39
C TYR A 10 6.15 2.49 -12.98
N GLN A 11 5.45 2.40 -14.10
CA GLN A 11 5.31 1.16 -14.86
C GLN A 11 6.20 1.24 -16.10
N THR A 12 7.26 0.45 -16.11
CA THR A 12 8.34 0.60 -17.09
C THR A 12 8.32 -0.46 -18.19
N ASN A 13 7.67 -1.60 -17.95
CA ASN A 13 7.45 -2.64 -18.94
C ASN A 13 6.04 -2.51 -19.53
N GLN A 14 5.93 -2.37 -20.84
CA GLN A 14 4.65 -2.16 -21.54
C GLN A 14 3.89 -3.46 -21.84
N ASN A 15 4.44 -4.63 -21.51
CA ASN A 15 3.79 -5.92 -21.74
C ASN A 15 2.65 -6.21 -20.75
N ALA A 16 2.52 -5.43 -19.68
CA ALA A 16 1.45 -5.52 -18.73
C ALA A 16 1.19 -4.15 -18.10
N TYR A 17 -0.06 -3.88 -17.76
CA TYR A 17 -0.44 -2.72 -16.97
C TYR A 17 -1.12 -3.12 -15.66
N PHE A 18 -0.68 -2.52 -14.55
CA PHE A 18 -1.20 -2.76 -13.20
C PHE A 18 -2.08 -1.60 -12.72
N HIS A 19 -3.19 -1.93 -12.08
CA HIS A 19 -4.10 -0.99 -11.43
C HIS A 19 -4.10 -1.21 -9.93
N ILE A 20 -4.24 -0.13 -9.16
CA ILE A 20 -4.56 -0.24 -7.73
C ILE A 20 -6.00 -0.72 -7.62
N VAL A 21 -6.19 -1.88 -7.00
CA VAL A 21 -7.50 -2.50 -6.78
C VAL A 21 -7.94 -2.42 -5.32
N GLU A 22 -7.04 -2.05 -4.41
CA GLU A 22 -7.34 -1.91 -2.99
C GLU A 22 -6.37 -0.92 -2.33
N LYS A 23 -6.90 -0.10 -1.42
CA LYS A 23 -6.13 0.78 -0.53
C LYS A 23 -6.57 0.43 0.90
N ALA A 24 -5.70 -0.20 1.66
CA ALA A 24 -5.97 -0.59 3.05
C ALA A 24 -5.23 0.31 4.02
N CYS A 25 -5.79 0.46 5.21
CA CYS A 25 -5.23 1.26 6.27
C CYS A 25 -5.34 0.52 7.61
N TRP A 26 -4.24 0.50 8.37
CA TRP A 26 -4.21 -0.05 9.70
C TRP A 26 -4.72 0.95 10.74
N HIS A 27 -5.39 0.44 11.77
CA HIS A 27 -6.17 1.27 12.70
C HIS A 27 -5.37 1.83 13.89
N TYR A 28 -4.12 1.40 14.08
CA TYR A 28 -3.29 1.90 15.19
C TYR A 28 -2.97 3.38 15.05
N THR A 29 -2.67 4.02 16.19
CA THR A 29 -2.19 5.41 16.28
C THR A 29 -3.08 6.40 15.52
N ASP A 30 -4.38 6.38 15.83
CA ASP A 30 -5.44 7.16 15.18
C ASP A 30 -5.62 6.85 13.69
N GLY A 31 -5.14 5.69 13.26
CA GLY A 31 -5.26 5.19 11.91
C GLY A 31 -4.41 5.93 10.90
N CYS A 32 -4.84 5.80 9.66
CA CYS A 32 -4.19 6.37 8.49
C CYS A 32 -5.21 6.65 7.38
N GLU A 33 -4.78 7.37 6.36
CA GLU A 33 -5.63 7.71 5.24
C GLU A 33 -4.83 7.75 3.94
N TRP A 34 -5.36 7.11 2.90
CA TRP A 34 -4.83 7.22 1.56
C TRP A 34 -5.51 8.36 0.81
N ASN A 35 -4.72 9.29 0.34
CA ASN A 35 -5.13 10.37 -0.56
C ASN A 35 -4.41 10.25 -1.90
N GLU A 36 -5.01 10.77 -2.96
CA GLU A 36 -4.41 10.79 -4.30
C GLU A 36 -4.63 12.14 -4.96
N GLN A 37 -3.54 12.77 -5.41
CA GLN A 37 -3.59 14.07 -6.07
C GLN A 37 -2.50 14.14 -7.14
N ASN A 38 -2.87 14.54 -8.36
CA ASN A 38 -1.95 14.72 -9.49
C ASN A 38 -1.06 13.50 -9.75
N GLY A 39 -1.61 12.28 -9.65
CA GLY A 39 -0.88 11.02 -9.85
C GLY A 39 0.10 10.65 -8.74
N VAL A 40 0.05 11.34 -7.59
CA VAL A 40 0.83 11.00 -6.39
C VAL A 40 -0.11 10.49 -5.31
N LEU A 41 0.17 9.30 -4.80
CA LEU A 41 -0.51 8.74 -3.64
C LEU A 41 0.18 9.23 -2.37
N SER A 42 -0.60 9.55 -1.34
CA SER A 42 -0.10 9.98 -0.04
C SER A 42 -0.78 9.16 1.05
N LEU A 43 0.02 8.49 1.87
CA LEU A 43 -0.45 7.86 3.10
C LEU A 43 -0.18 8.83 4.26
N TYR A 44 -1.24 9.42 4.81
CA TYR A 44 -1.20 10.14 6.08
C TYR A 44 -1.32 9.14 7.23
N MET A 45 -0.52 9.29 8.28
CA MET A 45 -0.56 8.47 9.50
C MET A 45 -0.56 9.39 10.73
N GLY A 46 -1.44 9.12 11.70
CA GLY A 46 -1.57 9.94 12.91
C GLY A 46 -0.31 9.96 13.78
N ASP A 47 0.38 8.82 13.89
CA ASP A 47 1.69 8.70 14.53
C ASP A 47 2.51 7.51 13.96
N SER A 48 3.70 7.30 14.51
CA SER A 48 4.49 6.07 14.32
C SER A 48 3.78 4.88 14.99
N GLY A 49 3.64 3.75 14.28
CA GLY A 49 3.00 2.53 14.78
C GLY A 49 1.85 2.01 13.92
N THR A 50 1.64 2.61 12.74
CA THR A 50 0.62 2.19 11.78
C THR A 50 1.21 2.10 10.36
N ALA A 51 0.39 1.63 9.43
CA ALA A 51 0.76 1.40 8.05
C ALA A 51 -0.45 1.39 7.12
N GLY A 52 -0.18 1.57 5.83
CA GLY A 52 -1.15 1.41 4.77
C GLY A 52 -0.62 0.44 3.72
N LEU A 53 -1.53 -0.14 2.94
CA LEU A 53 -1.20 -1.07 1.87
C LEU A 53 -1.91 -0.68 0.58
N LEU A 54 -1.18 -0.79 -0.53
CA LEU A 54 -1.72 -0.68 -1.89
C LEU A 54 -1.66 -2.05 -2.54
N ARG A 55 -2.81 -2.60 -2.94
CA ARG A 55 -2.85 -3.84 -3.73
C ARG A 55 -2.99 -3.51 -5.21
N PHE A 56 -2.13 -4.11 -6.01
CA PHE A 56 -2.11 -3.98 -7.46
C PHE A 56 -2.56 -5.28 -8.10
N LYS A 57 -3.29 -5.16 -9.22
CA LYS A 57 -3.63 -6.28 -10.09
C LYS A 57 -3.37 -5.90 -11.54
N ASN A 58 -2.83 -6.81 -12.34
CA ASN A 58 -2.68 -6.56 -13.78
C ASN A 58 -4.06 -6.55 -14.47
N GLU A 59 -4.11 -5.95 -15.67
CA GLU A 59 -5.32 -5.82 -16.48
C GLU A 59 -5.99 -7.16 -16.83
N GLU A 60 -5.21 -8.25 -16.93
CA GLU A 60 -5.73 -9.60 -17.14
C GLU A 60 -6.26 -10.27 -15.86
N GLY A 61 -6.00 -9.69 -14.69
CA GLY A 61 -6.39 -10.24 -13.40
C GLY A 61 -5.64 -11.52 -13.00
N LYS A 62 -4.47 -11.81 -13.58
CA LYS A 62 -3.67 -13.02 -13.30
C LYS A 62 -2.53 -12.78 -12.32
N GLU A 63 -2.04 -11.55 -12.23
CA GLU A 63 -0.93 -11.18 -11.37
C GLU A 63 -1.39 -10.14 -10.35
N ALA A 64 -1.06 -10.40 -9.08
CA ALA A 64 -1.33 -9.49 -7.98
C ALA A 64 -0.12 -9.37 -7.07
N PHE A 65 0.09 -8.17 -6.56
CA PHE A 65 1.05 -7.88 -5.52
C PHE A 65 0.54 -6.76 -4.62
N SER A 66 1.09 -6.69 -3.41
CA SER A 66 0.79 -5.64 -2.44
C SER A 66 2.06 -4.91 -2.05
N VAL A 67 1.95 -3.61 -1.82
CA VAL A 67 3.02 -2.78 -1.25
C VAL A 67 2.53 -2.23 0.08
N ALA A 68 3.16 -2.62 1.17
CA ALA A 68 2.90 -2.09 2.50
C ALA A 68 3.94 -1.02 2.83
N VAL A 69 3.50 0.11 3.35
CA VAL A 69 4.37 1.20 3.83
C VAL A 69 3.88 1.71 5.17
N GLY A 70 4.80 1.99 6.07
CA GLY A 70 4.46 2.48 7.41
C GLY A 70 5.62 3.12 8.13
N VAL A 71 5.39 3.45 9.40
CA VAL A 71 6.42 3.95 10.32
C VAL A 71 6.38 3.11 11.59
N HIS A 72 7.53 2.57 11.99
CA HIS A 72 7.69 1.78 13.21
C HIS A 72 8.90 2.30 13.99
N MET A 73 8.71 2.55 15.30
CA MET A 73 9.71 3.19 16.16
C MET A 73 10.36 4.43 15.51
N TYR A 74 9.52 5.30 14.95
CA TYR A 74 9.92 6.57 14.32
C TYR A 74 10.81 6.42 13.07
N LYS A 75 10.88 5.22 12.49
CA LYS A 75 11.61 4.94 11.24
C LYS A 75 10.65 4.40 10.18
N PRO A 76 10.79 4.80 8.90
CA PRO A 76 9.98 4.27 7.84
C PRO A 76 10.31 2.79 7.58
N TRP A 77 9.31 2.04 7.13
CA TRP A 77 9.48 0.68 6.63
C TRP A 77 8.61 0.46 5.38
N ILE A 78 9.01 -0.54 4.58
CA ILE A 78 8.31 -0.95 3.36
C ILE A 78 8.45 -2.47 3.20
N ASP A 79 7.44 -3.09 2.64
CA ASP A 79 7.51 -4.48 2.16
C ASP A 79 6.66 -4.67 0.90
N ILE A 80 6.99 -5.70 0.13
CA ILE A 80 6.30 -6.07 -1.11
C ILE A 80 5.97 -7.56 -1.08
N ILE A 81 4.68 -7.87 -1.18
CA ILE A 81 4.19 -9.25 -1.24
C ILE A 81 3.76 -9.55 -2.67
N THR A 82 4.41 -10.50 -3.33
CA THR A 82 4.12 -10.92 -4.71
C THR A 82 3.48 -12.30 -4.78
N GLY A 83 2.93 -12.67 -5.94
CA GLY A 83 2.38 -14.02 -6.14
C GLY A 83 1.15 -14.29 -5.30
N LEU A 84 0.40 -13.23 -4.98
CA LEU A 84 -0.81 -13.32 -4.17
C LEU A 84 -1.89 -14.09 -4.91
N ALA A 85 -2.48 -15.08 -4.25
CA ALA A 85 -3.70 -15.70 -4.73
C ALA A 85 -4.83 -14.66 -4.74
N ASP A 86 -5.78 -14.81 -5.67
CA ASP A 86 -6.83 -13.82 -5.91
C ASP A 86 -7.68 -13.45 -4.69
N HIS A 87 -7.85 -14.39 -3.77
CA HIS A 87 -8.63 -14.22 -2.54
C HIS A 87 -7.84 -13.56 -1.40
N ILE A 88 -6.52 -13.36 -1.54
CA ILE A 88 -5.69 -12.69 -0.54
C ILE A 88 -5.75 -11.18 -0.79
N THR A 89 -6.43 -10.49 0.13
CA THR A 89 -6.72 -9.06 0.07
C THR A 89 -5.82 -8.26 1.01
N GLY A 90 -5.77 -6.95 0.84
CA GLY A 90 -5.08 -6.04 1.75
C GLY A 90 -5.60 -6.12 3.18
N ALA A 91 -6.91 -6.34 3.36
CA ALA A 91 -7.51 -6.59 4.67
C ALA A 91 -6.97 -7.86 5.39
N GLN A 92 -6.50 -8.86 4.63
CA GLN A 92 -5.87 -10.06 5.19
C GLN A 92 -4.35 -9.92 5.29
N SER A 93 -3.70 -9.25 4.35
CA SER A 93 -2.24 -9.09 4.35
C SER A 93 -1.73 -8.07 5.36
N LEU A 94 -2.45 -6.94 5.54
CA LEU A 94 -1.98 -5.86 6.40
C LEU A 94 -1.89 -6.24 7.90
N PRO A 95 -2.80 -7.05 8.49
CA PRO A 95 -2.67 -7.53 9.87
C PRO A 95 -1.47 -8.45 10.15
N GLU A 96 -0.78 -8.96 9.13
CA GLU A 96 0.38 -9.86 9.30
C GLU A 96 1.70 -9.11 9.60
N TYR A 97 1.66 -7.78 9.64
CA TYR A 97 2.76 -6.89 10.04
C TYR A 97 2.58 -6.39 11.48
#